data_AF-A0A3A4WJA9-F1
#
_entry.id   AF-A0A3A4WJA9-F1
#
_cell.length_a   1.000
_cell.length_b   1.000
_cell.length_c   1.000
_cell.angle_alpha   90.00
_cell.angle_beta   90.00
_cell.angle_gamma   90.00
#
_symmetry.space_group_name_H-M   'P 1'
#
loop_
_entity.id
_entity.type
_entity.pdbx_description
1 polymer ?
#
loop_
_entity_poly.entity_id
_entity_poly.type
_entity_poly.pdbx_seq_one_letter_code
_entity_poly.pdbx_strand_id
1 'polypeptide(L)'
;MVWGPTADRPPPGAARALLRSGRQGEKDVRVDAQDARAGSRDQRRAPPACNRSRRKHRVQRRQSRALSPTTVGPTRLGLQDRTIRHAFSAPVIAPDGTVYATSNTSLIAFTPAGKKKWVFDEKGLATQPALGADGTIYLGYSKKLYAIGPDGEKKWVFVPDRVHGEYDRLIAPPVVDKDGDIFFAASYLVSPPPDSPAISYALDSQGKLKWRLKLPTGVTAVALGPGGTLYVGGGRLLCCIVDGRG
;
A
#
# COMPACT_ATOMS: atom_id res chain seq x y z
N MET A 1 -29.96 34.91 -40.57
CA MET A 1 -28.65 35.56 -40.38
C MET A 1 -27.61 34.47 -40.27
N VAL A 2 -26.75 34.39 -41.29
CA VAL A 2 -25.64 33.44 -41.43
C VAL A 2 -24.39 34.15 -40.95
N TRP A 3 -23.57 33.53 -40.11
CA TRP A 3 -22.19 33.91 -39.90
C TRP A 3 -21.32 32.64 -39.83
N GLY A 4 -20.39 32.54 -40.79
CA GLY A 4 -19.39 31.47 -40.90
C GLY A 4 -18.13 31.74 -40.06
N PRO A 5 -17.15 30.82 -40.11
CA PRO A 5 -15.99 30.83 -39.24
C PRO A 5 -14.81 31.62 -39.85
N THR A 6 -14.09 32.39 -39.02
CA THR A 6 -12.77 32.92 -39.37
C THR A 6 -11.67 32.06 -38.77
N ALA A 7 -10.76 31.64 -39.65
CA ALA A 7 -9.56 30.90 -39.37
C ALA A 7 -8.43 31.84 -38.96
N ASP A 8 -7.61 31.45 -37.99
CA ASP A 8 -6.27 32.00 -37.78
C ASP A 8 -5.21 30.92 -38.05
N ARG A 9 -4.34 31.22 -39.02
CA ARG A 9 -3.11 30.48 -39.34
C ARG A 9 -1.96 31.00 -38.49
N PRO A 10 -0.98 30.16 -38.09
CA PRO A 10 0.27 30.63 -37.50
C PRO A 10 1.31 31.03 -38.58
N PRO A 11 2.29 31.90 -38.25
CA PRO A 11 3.32 32.35 -39.20
C PRO A 11 4.52 31.39 -39.31
N PRO A 12 5.34 31.47 -40.40
CA PRO A 12 6.38 30.48 -40.72
C PRO A 12 7.83 30.93 -40.39
N GLY A 13 8.72 29.94 -40.17
CA GLY A 13 10.20 30.04 -40.18
C GLY A 13 10.83 30.35 -38.81
N ALA A 14 11.98 29.82 -38.40
CA ALA A 14 12.98 28.96 -39.00
C ALA A 14 13.90 28.39 -37.88
N ALA A 15 14.46 27.19 -38.08
CA ALA A 15 15.89 26.87 -37.85
C ALA A 15 16.09 25.34 -37.69
N ARG A 16 16.74 24.76 -38.70
CA ARG A 16 17.43 23.47 -38.64
C ARG A 16 18.63 23.57 -37.69
N ALA A 17 18.89 22.51 -36.93
CA ALA A 17 20.25 22.14 -36.54
C ALA A 17 20.36 20.61 -36.48
N LEU A 18 21.07 20.06 -37.48
CA LEU A 18 21.68 18.75 -37.45
C LEU A 18 22.88 18.80 -36.49
N LEU A 19 23.11 17.75 -35.71
CA LEU A 19 24.47 17.30 -35.38
C LEU A 19 24.47 15.79 -35.13
N ARG A 20 25.26 15.07 -35.95
CA ARG A 20 25.67 13.69 -35.78
C ARG A 20 26.86 13.62 -34.84
N SER A 21 26.92 12.58 -34.03
CA SER A 21 28.09 11.73 -33.68
C SER A 21 27.66 10.90 -32.46
N GLY A 22 27.98 9.63 -32.26
CA GLY A 22 28.90 8.72 -32.90
C GLY A 22 29.49 7.83 -31.80
N ARG A 23 29.33 6.51 -31.98
CA ARG A 23 30.20 5.43 -31.44
C ARG A 23 30.07 5.03 -29.96
N GLN A 24 29.74 3.76 -29.74
CA GLN A 24 30.48 2.71 -28.99
C GLN A 24 29.53 1.49 -28.91
N GLY A 25 29.89 0.28 -29.29
CA GLY A 25 31.15 -0.41 -29.02
C GLY A 25 30.84 -1.53 -28.01
N GLU A 26 30.07 -2.52 -28.45
CA GLU A 26 29.69 -3.70 -27.68
C GLU A 26 30.92 -4.63 -27.55
N LYS A 27 31.35 -4.92 -26.32
CA LYS A 27 32.29 -6.00 -26.03
C LYS A 27 31.87 -6.76 -24.78
N ASP A 28 31.64 -8.05 -25.01
CA ASP A 28 31.49 -9.12 -24.05
C ASP A 28 32.55 -9.10 -22.96
N VAL A 29 32.11 -9.27 -21.71
CA VAL A 29 32.97 -9.68 -20.60
C VAL A 29 32.56 -11.09 -20.20
N ARG A 30 33.38 -12.07 -20.60
CA ARG A 30 33.40 -13.41 -20.00
C ARG A 30 34.09 -13.32 -18.63
N VAL A 31 33.48 -13.94 -17.64
CA VAL A 31 34.01 -14.09 -16.29
C VAL A 31 34.68 -15.45 -16.23
N ASP A 32 36.01 -15.50 -16.07
CA ASP A 32 36.75 -16.69 -15.68
C ASP A 32 37.44 -16.39 -14.34
N ALA A 33 37.10 -17.16 -13.32
CA ALA A 33 37.84 -17.22 -12.06
C ALA A 33 38.10 -18.70 -11.75
N GLN A 34 39.37 -19.09 -11.89
CA GLN A 34 39.88 -20.36 -11.40
C GLN A 34 41.06 -20.14 -10.44
N ASP A 35 41.03 -21.03 -9.45
CA ASP A 35 42.14 -21.63 -8.70
C ASP A 35 42.71 -20.96 -7.45
N ALA A 36 42.29 -21.58 -6.35
CA ALA A 36 42.97 -21.69 -5.07
C ALA A 36 44.28 -22.49 -5.18
N ARG A 37 45.31 -22.07 -4.43
CA ARG A 37 46.37 -22.98 -3.92
C ARG A 37 46.84 -22.58 -2.52
N ALA A 38 47.05 -23.61 -1.73
CA ALA A 38 47.49 -23.62 -0.33
C ALA A 38 49.02 -23.68 -0.16
N GLY A 39 49.50 -23.33 1.03
CA GLY A 39 50.80 -23.71 1.61
C GLY A 39 51.05 -22.96 2.93
N SER A 40 51.01 -23.55 4.14
CA SER A 40 51.89 -24.54 4.81
C SER A 40 53.10 -23.95 5.58
N ARG A 41 53.07 -24.21 6.92
CA ARG A 41 54.17 -24.37 7.92
C ARG A 41 54.88 -23.11 8.45
N ASP A 42 55.40 -23.03 9.68
CA ASP A 42 55.26 -23.67 11.01
C ASP A 42 56.36 -23.01 11.88
N GLN A 43 56.14 -22.79 13.19
CA GLN A 43 57.08 -23.07 14.31
C GLN A 43 57.11 -22.10 15.52
N ARG A 44 56.85 -22.74 16.69
CA ARG A 44 57.50 -22.65 18.02
C ARG A 44 57.16 -21.49 18.98
N ARG A 45 56.55 -21.86 20.13
CA ARG A 45 57.23 -22.06 21.43
C ARG A 45 56.27 -22.63 22.49
N ALA A 46 56.78 -23.51 23.35
CA ALA A 46 56.14 -23.97 24.59
C ALA A 46 57.19 -24.06 25.72
N PRO A 47 56.77 -23.91 27.00
CA PRO A 47 57.33 -24.71 28.11
C PRO A 47 56.19 -25.22 29.06
N PRO A 48 56.42 -25.94 30.18
CA PRO A 48 55.92 -27.32 30.32
C PRO A 48 54.88 -27.57 31.45
N ALA A 49 54.23 -28.73 31.29
CA ALA A 49 53.54 -29.65 32.21
C ALA A 49 53.23 -29.30 33.69
N CYS A 50 52.02 -29.64 34.16
CA CYS A 50 51.83 -30.58 35.27
C CYS A 50 50.37 -31.11 35.46
N ASN A 51 50.28 -32.44 35.58
CA ASN A 51 49.35 -33.30 36.31
C ASN A 51 47.80 -33.24 36.21
N ARG A 52 47.30 -34.32 35.60
CA ARG A 52 46.21 -35.23 36.01
C ARG A 52 45.30 -34.80 37.18
N SER A 53 43.99 -34.76 36.89
CA SER A 53 43.03 -35.59 37.64
C SER A 53 41.85 -36.01 36.76
N ARG A 54 41.62 -37.33 36.65
CA ARG A 54 40.38 -37.90 36.09
C ARG A 54 39.29 -37.78 37.15
N ARG A 55 38.41 -36.78 37.03
CA ARG A 55 37.10 -36.81 37.72
C ARG A 55 36.06 -37.43 36.81
N LYS A 56 35.60 -38.63 37.18
CA LYS A 56 34.42 -39.26 36.59
C LYS A 56 33.22 -38.36 36.90
N HIS A 57 32.75 -37.58 35.94
CA HIS A 57 31.50 -36.84 36.07
C HIS A 57 30.34 -37.83 36.00
N ARG A 58 29.77 -38.12 37.16
CA ARG A 58 28.47 -38.78 37.33
C ARG A 58 27.43 -37.94 36.58
N VAL A 59 26.96 -38.43 35.45
CA VAL A 59 25.85 -37.82 34.71
C VAL A 59 24.61 -37.93 35.60
N GLN A 60 24.31 -36.87 36.35
CA GLN A 60 22.97 -36.71 36.88
C GLN A 60 22.06 -36.51 35.67
N ARG A 61 21.25 -37.53 35.36
CA ARG A 61 20.03 -37.35 34.57
C ARG A 61 19.16 -36.37 35.35
N ARG A 62 19.32 -35.07 35.10
CA ARG A 62 18.25 -34.12 35.35
C ARG A 62 17.13 -34.58 34.45
N GLN A 63 16.07 -35.14 35.04
CA GLN A 63 14.79 -35.20 34.37
C GLN A 63 14.46 -33.76 34.01
N SER A 64 14.69 -33.39 32.76
CA SER A 64 14.12 -32.18 32.19
C SER A 64 12.62 -32.36 32.30
N ARG A 65 12.02 -31.75 33.33
CA ARG A 65 10.58 -31.56 33.43
C ARG A 65 10.20 -30.86 32.13
N ALA A 66 9.64 -31.62 31.19
CA ALA A 66 9.17 -31.07 29.94
C ALA A 66 8.18 -29.98 30.32
N LEU A 67 8.48 -28.74 29.94
CA LEU A 67 7.46 -27.70 29.91
C LEU A 67 6.36 -28.28 29.02
N SER A 68 5.16 -28.47 29.57
CA SER A 68 3.97 -28.77 28.78
C SER A 68 3.96 -27.78 27.61
N PRO A 69 3.78 -28.22 26.35
CA PRO A 69 3.59 -27.26 25.26
C PRO A 69 2.33 -26.47 25.60
N THR A 70 2.56 -25.27 26.10
CA THR A 70 1.50 -24.37 26.53
C THR A 70 1.00 -23.70 25.27
N THR A 71 -0.32 -23.78 25.08
CA THR A 71 -1.11 -23.12 24.04
C THR A 71 -0.99 -23.76 22.65
N VAL A 72 -1.87 -24.75 22.42
CA VAL A 72 -2.32 -25.10 21.07
C VAL A 72 -2.96 -23.85 20.48
N GLY A 73 -2.44 -23.36 19.36
CA GLY A 73 -3.03 -22.27 18.59
C GLY A 73 -4.45 -22.59 18.12
N PRO A 74 -5.13 -21.66 17.43
CA PRO A 74 -6.55 -21.81 17.09
C PRO A 74 -6.82 -23.15 16.40
N THR A 75 -7.58 -24.02 17.07
CA THR A 75 -7.85 -25.40 16.62
C THR A 75 -9.10 -25.48 15.73
N ARG A 76 -9.76 -24.34 15.50
CA ARG A 76 -11.02 -24.27 14.75
C ARG A 76 -11.06 -23.00 13.89
N LEU A 77 -11.45 -23.17 12.63
CA LEU A 77 -11.77 -22.06 11.74
C LEU A 77 -12.99 -21.31 12.30
N GLY A 78 -12.85 -19.98 12.44
CA GLY A 78 -13.92 -19.05 12.83
C GLY A 78 -14.82 -18.67 11.64
N LEU A 79 -15.25 -17.41 11.56
CA LEU A 79 -16.15 -16.87 10.52
C LEU A 79 -15.82 -17.41 9.11
N GLN A 80 -16.79 -18.07 8.50
CA GLN A 80 -16.75 -18.51 7.11
C GLN A 80 -18.02 -18.05 6.40
N ASP A 81 -17.98 -16.86 5.79
CA ASP A 81 -19.05 -16.44 4.89
C ASP A 81 -18.68 -16.80 3.44
N ARG A 82 -19.15 -17.97 2.98
CA ARG A 82 -18.96 -18.43 1.59
C ARG A 82 -19.80 -17.67 0.56
N THR A 83 -20.64 -16.72 0.99
CA THR A 83 -21.37 -15.84 0.08
C THR A 83 -20.50 -14.70 -0.45
N ILE A 84 -19.37 -14.41 0.21
CA ILE A 84 -18.36 -13.49 -0.29
C ILE A 84 -17.62 -14.18 -1.43
N ARG A 85 -18.00 -13.86 -2.67
CA ARG A 85 -17.49 -14.57 -3.84
C ARG A 85 -15.99 -14.35 -4.05
N HIS A 86 -15.44 -13.20 -3.63
CA HIS A 86 -14.00 -12.94 -3.48
C HIS A 86 -13.80 -11.77 -2.50
N ALA A 87 -12.79 -11.86 -1.62
CA ALA A 87 -12.31 -10.75 -0.80
C ALA A 87 -10.94 -10.32 -1.32
N PHE A 88 -10.87 -9.14 -1.94
CA PHE A 88 -9.62 -8.64 -2.54
C PHE A 88 -8.80 -7.75 -1.61
N SER A 89 -9.33 -7.42 -0.42
CA SER A 89 -8.75 -6.40 0.45
C SER A 89 -8.72 -6.86 1.91
N ALA A 90 -7.84 -6.27 2.70
CA ALA A 90 -7.78 -6.56 4.13
C ALA A 90 -9.02 -6.00 4.85
N PRO A 91 -9.65 -6.76 5.77
CA PRO A 91 -10.72 -6.24 6.59
C PRO A 91 -10.19 -5.22 7.62
N VAL A 92 -11.08 -4.39 8.14
CA VAL A 92 -10.81 -3.49 9.28
C VAL A 92 -11.72 -3.83 10.46
N ILE A 93 -11.21 -3.65 11.67
CA ILE A 93 -11.91 -3.99 12.91
C ILE A 93 -12.14 -2.71 13.70
N ALA A 94 -13.39 -2.46 14.08
CA ALA A 94 -13.77 -1.34 14.92
C ALA A 94 -13.51 -1.60 16.42
N PRO A 95 -13.46 -0.54 17.26
CA PRO A 95 -13.26 -0.68 18.71
C PRO A 95 -14.32 -1.57 19.40
N ASP A 96 -15.54 -1.63 18.87
CA ASP A 96 -16.62 -2.49 19.36
C ASP A 96 -16.49 -3.96 18.90
N GLY A 97 -15.44 -4.27 18.12
CA GLY A 97 -15.17 -5.57 17.52
C GLY A 97 -15.96 -5.87 16.24
N THR A 98 -16.74 -4.92 15.73
CA THR A 98 -17.37 -5.05 14.41
C THR A 98 -16.30 -5.18 13.33
N VAL A 99 -16.43 -6.17 12.45
CA VAL A 99 -15.50 -6.42 11.35
C VAL A 99 -16.12 -5.91 10.06
N TYR A 100 -15.42 -5.02 9.35
CA TYR A 100 -15.80 -4.54 8.04
C TYR A 100 -14.90 -5.16 6.98
N ALA A 101 -15.50 -5.81 5.99
CA ALA A 101 -14.79 -6.47 4.90
C ALA A 101 -15.43 -6.11 3.57
N THR A 102 -14.61 -5.95 2.53
CA THR A 102 -15.12 -5.73 1.18
C THR A 102 -15.09 -7.00 0.35
N SER A 103 -16.19 -7.28 -0.33
CA SER A 103 -16.25 -8.19 -1.46
C SER A 103 -15.96 -7.43 -2.77
N ASN A 104 -16.10 -8.09 -3.92
CA ASN A 104 -15.98 -7.45 -5.24
C ASN A 104 -16.86 -6.21 -5.41
N THR A 105 -18.03 -6.18 -4.78
CA THR A 105 -19.06 -5.17 -5.05
C THR A 105 -19.70 -4.60 -3.78
N SER A 106 -19.28 -5.06 -2.61
CA SER A 106 -20.04 -4.85 -1.37
C SER A 106 -19.12 -4.62 -0.19
N LEU A 107 -19.53 -3.74 0.71
CA LEU A 107 -18.97 -3.60 2.04
C LEU A 107 -19.91 -4.33 2.99
N ILE A 108 -19.36 -5.27 3.74
CA ILE A 108 -20.13 -6.14 4.61
C ILE A 108 -19.63 -5.97 6.03
N ALA A 109 -20.55 -5.72 6.96
CA ALA A 109 -20.25 -5.67 8.38
C ALA A 109 -20.63 -6.97 9.06
N PHE A 110 -19.78 -7.42 9.97
CA PHE A 110 -19.99 -8.60 10.80
C PHE A 110 -19.87 -8.25 12.28
N THR A 111 -20.65 -8.90 13.11
CA THR A 111 -20.46 -8.89 14.57
C THR A 111 -19.14 -9.57 14.93
N PRO A 112 -18.60 -9.35 16.15
CA PRO A 112 -17.42 -10.09 16.63
C PRO A 112 -17.60 -11.62 16.57
N ALA A 113 -18.83 -12.10 16.70
CA ALA A 113 -19.19 -13.52 16.59
C ALA A 113 -19.28 -14.02 15.13
N GLY A 114 -19.07 -13.15 14.14
CA GLY A 114 -19.12 -13.48 12.71
C GLY A 114 -20.51 -13.44 12.08
N LYS A 115 -21.54 -12.90 12.75
CA LYS A 115 -22.86 -12.76 12.14
C LYS A 115 -22.89 -11.49 11.28
N LYS A 116 -23.40 -11.59 10.04
CA LYS A 116 -23.63 -10.42 9.18
C LYS A 116 -24.57 -9.42 9.86
N LYS A 117 -24.12 -8.17 10.03
CA LYS A 117 -24.89 -7.04 10.56
C LYS A 117 -25.68 -6.36 9.43
N TRP A 118 -24.97 -5.96 8.37
CA TRP A 118 -25.52 -5.25 7.23
C TRP A 118 -24.63 -5.41 6.00
N VAL A 119 -25.15 -5.03 4.84
CA VAL A 119 -24.43 -4.95 3.57
C VAL A 119 -24.69 -3.58 2.96
N PHE A 120 -23.63 -2.92 2.52
CA PHE A 120 -23.70 -1.75 1.67
C PHE A 120 -23.23 -2.15 0.27
N ASP A 121 -24.11 -2.03 -0.71
CA ASP A 121 -23.88 -2.43 -2.08
C ASP A 121 -23.86 -1.21 -2.98
N GLU A 122 -22.80 -1.09 -3.78
CA GLU A 122 -22.71 -0.06 -4.82
C GLU A 122 -22.00 -0.60 -6.05
N LYS A 123 -22.25 0.01 -7.21
CA LYS A 123 -21.71 -0.50 -8.47
C LYS A 123 -20.18 -0.37 -8.56
N GLY A 124 -19.53 -1.53 -8.63
CA GLY A 124 -18.14 -1.71 -9.05
C GLY A 124 -17.20 -2.03 -7.90
N LEU A 125 -15.89 -1.98 -8.18
CA LEU A 125 -14.87 -2.49 -7.27
C LEU A 125 -14.71 -1.58 -6.05
N ALA A 126 -14.76 -2.20 -4.87
CA ALA A 126 -14.47 -1.55 -3.59
C ALA A 126 -12.96 -1.61 -3.28
N THR A 127 -12.40 -0.52 -2.78
CA THR A 127 -11.05 -0.52 -2.19
C THR A 127 -11.08 -1.10 -0.78
N GLN A 128 -9.89 -1.37 -0.21
CA GLN A 128 -9.78 -1.58 1.23
C GLN A 128 -10.42 -0.39 1.99
N PRO A 129 -11.25 -0.66 3.02
CA PRO A 129 -11.85 0.38 3.84
C PRO A 129 -10.85 0.96 4.84
N ALA A 130 -11.05 2.22 5.19
CA ALA A 130 -10.42 2.90 6.32
C ALA A 130 -11.47 3.25 7.37
N LEU A 131 -11.09 3.24 8.63
CA LEU A 131 -11.98 3.48 9.75
C LEU A 131 -11.61 4.80 10.46
N GLY A 132 -12.56 5.72 10.54
CA GLY A 132 -12.46 6.92 11.36
C GLY A 132 -12.70 6.64 12.84
N ALA A 133 -12.20 7.52 13.71
CA ALA A 133 -12.35 7.38 15.17
C ALA A 133 -13.83 7.41 15.63
N ASP A 134 -14.72 8.02 14.85
CA ASP A 134 -16.16 8.07 15.09
C ASP A 134 -16.91 6.82 14.57
N GLY A 135 -16.20 5.84 14.05
CA GLY A 135 -16.77 4.63 13.45
C GLY A 135 -17.21 4.79 12.00
N THR A 136 -16.97 5.94 11.35
CA THR A 136 -17.22 6.10 9.92
C THR A 136 -16.27 5.25 9.09
N ILE A 137 -16.81 4.55 8.10
CA ILE A 137 -16.05 3.75 7.15
C ILE A 137 -15.88 4.54 5.86
N TYR A 138 -14.62 4.75 5.45
CA TYR A 138 -14.25 5.41 4.21
C TYR A 138 -13.70 4.40 3.22
N LEU A 139 -14.22 4.39 1.99
CA LEU A 139 -13.74 3.49 0.96
C LEU A 139 -14.03 4.04 -0.43
N GLY A 140 -13.16 3.71 -1.37
CA GLY A 140 -13.40 3.94 -2.78
C GLY A 140 -14.34 2.88 -3.34
N TYR A 141 -15.35 3.33 -4.08
CA TYR A 141 -16.14 2.48 -4.96
C TYR A 141 -16.00 2.99 -6.37
N SER A 142 -15.30 2.22 -7.20
CA SER A 142 -15.01 2.59 -8.59
C SER A 142 -14.28 3.95 -8.68
N LYS A 143 -15.03 5.04 -8.82
CA LYS A 143 -14.59 6.40 -9.14
C LYS A 143 -14.84 7.39 -8.03
N LYS A 144 -15.51 6.97 -6.96
CA LYS A 144 -16.02 7.87 -5.93
C LYS A 144 -15.55 7.38 -4.57
N LEU A 145 -15.32 8.32 -3.67
CA LEU A 145 -15.08 8.02 -2.26
C LEU A 145 -16.43 8.07 -1.54
N TYR A 146 -16.71 7.07 -0.72
CA TYR A 146 -17.91 7.00 0.11
C TYR A 146 -17.53 7.07 1.59
N ALA A 147 -18.37 7.74 2.37
CA ALA A 147 -18.38 7.65 3.83
C ALA A 147 -19.66 6.96 4.27
N ILE A 148 -19.51 5.87 4.99
CA ILE A 148 -20.59 5.01 5.47
C ILE A 148 -20.58 5.02 6.99
N GLY A 149 -21.75 5.19 7.62
CA GLY A 149 -21.91 5.12 9.06
C GLY A 149 -21.72 3.70 9.60
N PRO A 150 -21.52 3.54 10.91
CA PRO A 150 -21.39 2.22 11.54
C PRO A 150 -22.67 1.36 11.45
N ASP A 151 -23.80 2.01 11.18
CA ASP A 151 -25.11 1.41 10.89
C ASP A 151 -25.26 0.91 9.43
N GLY A 152 -24.31 1.25 8.56
CA GLY A 152 -24.33 0.90 7.14
C GLY A 152 -24.97 1.96 6.24
N GLU A 153 -25.42 3.10 6.80
CA GLU A 153 -26.02 4.17 6.01
C GLU A 153 -24.97 5.07 5.38
N LYS A 154 -25.21 5.52 4.14
CA LYS A 154 -24.31 6.47 3.47
C LYS A 154 -24.42 7.85 4.11
N LYS A 155 -23.34 8.32 4.72
CA LYS A 155 -23.20 9.70 5.22
C LYS A 155 -23.03 10.68 4.06
N TRP A 156 -22.05 10.43 3.19
CA TRP A 156 -21.78 11.27 2.02
C TRP A 156 -21.01 10.53 0.93
N VAL A 157 -20.93 11.17 -0.25
CA VAL A 157 -20.13 10.70 -1.39
C VAL A 157 -19.36 11.88 -1.98
N PHE A 158 -18.08 11.65 -2.28
CA PHE A 158 -17.23 12.61 -2.96
C PHE A 158 -16.87 12.10 -4.36
N VAL A 159 -17.01 12.98 -5.36
CA VAL A 159 -16.67 12.69 -6.76
C VAL A 159 -15.40 13.47 -7.11
N PRO A 160 -14.25 12.79 -7.26
CA PRO A 160 -13.00 13.43 -7.66
C PRO A 160 -13.05 13.92 -9.10
N ASP A 161 -12.15 14.84 -9.43
CA ASP A 161 -11.92 15.25 -10.81
C ASP A 161 -11.41 14.07 -11.64
N ARG A 162 -11.73 14.10 -12.94
CA ARG A 162 -11.31 13.10 -13.90
C ARG A 162 -10.23 13.66 -14.80
N VAL A 163 -9.03 13.12 -14.67
CA VAL A 163 -7.88 13.45 -15.53
C VAL A 163 -7.84 12.57 -16.77
N HIS A 164 -8.24 11.30 -16.64
CA HIS A 164 -8.28 10.32 -17.73
C HIS A 164 -9.71 9.86 -18.05
N GLY A 165 -10.71 10.64 -17.68
CA GLY A 165 -12.11 10.36 -17.98
C GLY A 165 -12.62 9.09 -17.30
N GLU A 166 -13.09 8.13 -18.10
CA GLU A 166 -13.72 6.90 -17.58
C GLU A 166 -12.73 5.90 -16.95
N TYR A 167 -11.42 6.09 -17.13
CA TYR A 167 -10.38 5.18 -16.66
C TYR A 167 -9.84 5.50 -15.26
N ASP A 168 -10.14 6.68 -14.72
CA ASP A 168 -9.77 7.01 -13.35
C ASP A 168 -10.55 6.14 -12.37
N ARG A 169 -9.87 5.68 -11.33
CA ARG A 169 -10.43 4.91 -10.22
C ARG A 169 -9.73 5.29 -8.91
N LEU A 170 -10.38 4.94 -7.81
CA LEU A 170 -9.72 4.85 -6.52
C LEU A 170 -9.19 3.43 -6.42
N ILE A 171 -7.86 3.29 -6.51
CA ILE A 171 -7.18 2.00 -6.42
C ILE A 171 -6.43 1.85 -5.09
N ALA A 172 -5.91 2.95 -4.56
CA ALA A 172 -5.26 2.98 -3.27
C ALA A 172 -6.33 3.06 -2.16
N PRO A 173 -6.12 2.38 -1.02
CA PRO A 173 -6.93 2.60 0.17
C PRO A 173 -6.90 4.09 0.57
N PRO A 174 -8.04 4.67 0.96
CA PRO A 174 -8.00 5.93 1.70
C PRO A 174 -7.31 5.72 3.05
N VAL A 175 -6.79 6.80 3.63
CA VAL A 175 -6.25 6.82 5.00
C VAL A 175 -6.89 7.97 5.76
N VAL A 176 -7.07 7.78 7.06
CA VAL A 176 -7.68 8.78 7.95
C VAL A 176 -6.68 9.12 9.04
N ASP A 177 -6.50 10.41 9.30
CA ASP A 177 -5.64 10.86 10.39
C ASP A 177 -6.40 11.01 11.73
N LYS A 178 -5.67 11.45 12.76
CA LYS A 178 -6.22 11.67 14.11
C LYS A 178 -7.27 12.80 14.17
N ASP A 179 -7.24 13.73 13.23
CA ASP A 179 -8.15 14.88 13.17
C ASP A 179 -9.40 14.54 12.35
N GLY A 180 -9.43 13.35 11.74
CA GLY A 180 -10.52 12.86 10.91
C GLY A 180 -10.40 13.32 9.45
N ASP A 181 -9.25 13.84 9.04
CA ASP A 181 -9.00 14.18 7.65
C ASP A 181 -8.74 12.91 6.84
N ILE A 182 -9.35 12.85 5.65
CA ILE A 182 -9.30 11.69 4.76
C ILE A 182 -8.42 12.01 3.56
N PHE A 183 -7.40 11.19 3.38
CA PHE A 183 -6.46 11.30 2.26
C PHE A 183 -6.63 10.11 1.32
N PHE A 184 -6.69 10.38 0.02
CA PHE A 184 -6.82 9.36 -1.00
C PHE A 184 -6.34 9.89 -2.35
N ALA A 185 -6.24 9.01 -3.35
CA ALA A 185 -5.84 9.39 -4.70
C ALA A 185 -6.75 8.79 -5.77
N ALA A 186 -7.05 9.60 -6.78
CA ALA A 186 -7.64 9.15 -8.03
C ALA A 186 -6.51 8.91 -9.04
N SER A 187 -6.44 7.69 -9.56
CA SER A 187 -5.38 7.23 -10.46
C SER A 187 -5.95 6.36 -11.58
N TYR A 188 -5.19 6.24 -12.65
CA TYR A 188 -5.54 5.41 -13.80
C TYR A 188 -5.51 3.91 -13.43
N LEU A 189 -6.56 3.17 -13.78
CA LEU A 189 -6.77 1.77 -13.35
C LEU A 189 -5.84 0.75 -14.05
N VAL A 190 -5.39 1.03 -15.27
CA VAL A 190 -4.77 0.02 -16.15
C VAL A 190 -3.30 0.35 -16.30
N SER A 191 -2.37 -0.46 -15.77
CA SER A 191 -0.89 -0.31 -15.88
C SER A 191 -0.46 1.03 -16.49
N PRO A 192 -0.63 2.14 -15.72
CA PRO A 192 -0.57 3.46 -16.31
C PRO A 192 0.75 3.64 -17.04
N PRO A 193 0.78 4.33 -18.18
CA PRO A 193 2.00 4.94 -18.66
C PRO A 193 2.77 5.54 -17.47
N PRO A 194 4.11 5.37 -17.39
CA PRO A 194 4.90 5.76 -16.21
C PRO A 194 4.66 7.20 -15.73
N ASP A 195 4.18 8.08 -16.62
CA ASP A 195 3.97 9.50 -16.42
C ASP A 195 2.48 9.90 -16.41
N SER A 196 1.56 8.94 -16.24
CA SER A 196 0.13 9.25 -16.10
C SER A 196 -0.13 9.96 -14.78
N PRO A 197 -0.60 11.21 -14.80
CA PRO A 197 -0.74 12.00 -13.58
C PRO A 197 -1.91 11.52 -12.72
N ALA A 198 -1.69 11.37 -11.42
CA ALA A 198 -2.77 11.20 -10.45
C ALA A 198 -3.14 12.53 -9.79
N ILE A 199 -4.28 12.55 -9.10
CA ILE A 199 -4.60 13.63 -8.15
C ILE A 199 -4.75 13.01 -6.77
N SER A 200 -3.96 13.53 -5.81
CA SER A 200 -4.15 13.28 -4.38
C SER A 200 -5.08 14.31 -3.78
N TYR A 201 -5.91 13.90 -2.84
CA TYR A 201 -6.92 14.73 -2.20
C TYR A 201 -6.79 14.63 -0.68
N ALA A 202 -7.15 15.71 0.00
CA ALA A 202 -7.53 15.70 1.41
C ALA A 202 -8.93 16.28 1.59
N LEU A 203 -9.78 15.54 2.28
CA LEU A 203 -11.10 15.99 2.72
C LEU A 203 -11.13 16.07 4.24
N ASP A 204 -12.01 16.89 4.80
CA ASP A 204 -12.38 16.77 6.21
C ASP A 204 -13.38 15.62 6.44
N SER A 205 -13.69 15.35 7.70
CA SER A 205 -14.63 14.29 8.12
C SER A 205 -16.05 14.44 7.54
N GLN A 206 -16.43 15.64 7.11
CA GLN A 206 -17.71 15.96 6.49
C GLN A 206 -17.68 15.82 4.96
N GLY A 207 -16.53 15.41 4.39
CA GLY A 207 -16.34 15.22 2.96
C GLY A 207 -16.05 16.52 2.20
N LYS A 208 -15.76 17.62 2.89
CA LYS A 208 -15.39 18.89 2.25
C LYS A 208 -13.93 18.86 1.84
N LEU A 209 -13.67 19.29 0.60
CA LEU A 209 -12.33 19.40 0.06
C LEU A 209 -11.49 20.43 0.84
N LYS A 210 -10.36 19.98 1.37
CA LYS A 210 -9.33 20.84 1.97
C LYS A 210 -8.29 21.24 0.94
N TRP A 211 -7.76 20.25 0.22
CA TRP A 211 -6.83 20.48 -0.87
C TRP A 211 -6.85 19.31 -1.86
N ARG A 212 -6.35 19.57 -3.06
CA ARG A 212 -6.00 18.56 -4.07
C ARG A 212 -4.66 18.92 -4.69
N LEU A 213 -3.85 17.91 -4.96
CA LEU A 213 -2.52 18.06 -5.55
C LEU A 213 -2.36 17.11 -6.73
N LYS A 214 -2.04 17.67 -7.89
CA LYS A 214 -1.70 16.87 -9.07
C LYS A 214 -0.29 16.33 -8.93
N LEU A 215 -0.16 15.01 -9.05
CA LEU A 215 1.12 14.31 -9.03
C LEU A 215 1.49 13.92 -10.47
N PRO A 216 2.79 13.90 -10.81
CA PRO A 216 3.24 13.57 -12.17
C PRO A 216 3.14 12.08 -12.51
N THR A 217 2.78 11.23 -11.55
CA THR A 217 2.68 9.77 -11.70
C THR A 217 1.45 9.23 -10.99
N GLY A 218 1.06 8.01 -11.37
CA GLY A 218 0.01 7.24 -10.73
C GLY A 218 0.32 6.97 -9.27
N VAL A 219 -0.74 6.80 -8.46
CA VAL A 219 -0.63 6.49 -7.03
C VAL A 219 -1.21 5.11 -6.77
N THR A 220 -0.42 4.26 -6.12
CA THR A 220 -0.83 2.90 -5.75
C THR A 220 -0.95 2.71 -4.25
N ALA A 221 -0.24 3.52 -3.45
CA ALA A 221 -0.27 3.44 -2.00
C ALA A 221 -0.19 4.83 -1.37
N VAL A 222 -0.90 4.98 -0.26
CA VAL A 222 -0.91 6.18 0.58
C VAL A 222 -0.70 5.73 2.02
N ALA A 223 0.18 6.39 2.75
CA ALA A 223 0.48 6.12 4.16
C ALA A 223 0.63 7.43 4.94
N LEU A 224 0.21 7.44 6.19
CA LEU A 224 0.37 8.59 7.08
C LEU A 224 1.56 8.38 8.01
N GLY A 225 2.44 9.37 8.06
CA GLY A 225 3.54 9.45 9.02
C GLY A 225 3.20 10.26 10.26
N PRO A 226 4.11 10.26 11.26
CA PRO A 226 3.99 11.10 12.44
C PRO A 226 3.85 12.58 12.06
N GLY A 227 2.97 13.30 12.77
CA GLY A 227 2.74 14.73 12.53
C GLY A 227 1.89 15.07 11.30
N GLY A 228 1.22 14.08 10.68
CA GLY A 228 0.30 14.33 9.56
C GLY A 228 0.96 14.41 8.18
N THR A 229 2.25 14.05 8.07
CA THR A 229 2.92 13.95 6.77
C THR A 229 2.36 12.76 5.98
N LEU A 230 1.88 12.99 4.77
CA LEU A 230 1.34 11.95 3.89
C LEU A 230 2.44 11.43 2.96
N TYR A 231 2.73 10.14 2.99
CA TYR A 231 3.62 9.47 2.04
C TYR A 231 2.78 8.85 0.94
N VAL A 232 3.10 9.20 -0.31
CA VAL A 232 2.38 8.73 -1.49
C VAL A 232 3.38 8.04 -2.41
N GLY A 233 3.08 6.79 -2.76
CA GLY A 233 3.91 5.97 -3.63
C GLY A 233 3.15 5.53 -4.88
N GLY A 234 3.83 5.58 -6.03
CA GLY A 234 3.34 4.94 -7.25
C GLY A 234 4.18 5.31 -8.49
N GLY A 235 4.21 4.39 -9.46
CA GLY A 235 5.10 4.48 -10.61
C GLY A 235 6.58 4.53 -10.19
N ARG A 236 7.30 5.59 -10.59
CA ARG A 236 8.72 5.84 -10.24
C ARG A 236 8.91 6.90 -9.15
N LEU A 237 7.84 7.30 -8.45
CA LEU A 237 7.89 8.34 -7.43
C LEU A 237 7.43 7.79 -6.07
N LEU A 238 8.20 8.13 -5.05
CA LEU A 238 7.76 8.20 -3.67
C LEU A 238 7.88 9.68 -3.27
N CYS A 239 6.79 10.29 -2.82
CA CYS A 239 6.79 11.66 -2.33
C CYS A 239 6.17 11.75 -0.95
N CYS A 240 6.63 12.72 -0.16
CA CYS A 240 5.94 13.15 1.05
C CYS A 240 5.19 14.46 0.73
N ILE A 241 3.92 14.51 1.10
CA ILE A 241 3.10 15.71 1.09
C ILE A 241 3.00 16.15 2.55
N VAL A 242 3.59 17.31 2.83
CA VAL A 242 3.52 17.95 4.13
C VAL A 242 2.37 18.95 4.03
N ASP A 243 1.31 18.79 4.83
CA ASP A 243 0.33 19.87 4.98
C ASP A 243 1.06 21.06 5.60
N GLY A 244 0.86 22.27 5.07
CA GLY A 244 1.56 23.50 5.49
C GLY A 244 1.21 23.98 6.89
N ARG A 245 0.76 23.08 7.77
CA ARG A 245 0.50 23.28 9.21
C ARG A 245 1.77 23.07 10.05
N GLY A 246 2.95 23.13 9.44
CA GLY A 246 4.27 23.10 10.08
C GLY A 246 4.94 24.46 10.05
#